data_AF-A0A7S3ZB12-F1
#
_entry.id   AF-A0A7S3ZB12-F1
#
_cell.length_a   1.000
_cell.length_b   1.000
_cell.length_c   1.000
_cell.angle_alpha   90.00
_cell.angle_beta   90.00
_cell.angle_gamma   90.00
#
_symmetry.space_group_name_H-M   'P 1'
#
loop_
_entity.id
_entity.type
_entity.pdbx_description
1 polymer ?
#
loop_
_entity_poly.entity_id
_entity_poly.type
_entity_poly.pdbx_seq_one_letter_code
_entity_poly.pdbx_strand_id
1 'polypeptide(L)'
;AKMAAAARIKSLLQGGKVARVFNCGQFLSHKFVEIVAHHGGYDGVFIDQEHAPGNSAMDVELAALAASASGLDSFVRRPATDYATAMAPLEAGAGGVLF
;
A
#
# COMPACT_ATOMS: atom_id res chain seq x y z
N ALA A 1 17.13 13.60 4.08
CA ALA A 1 16.71 13.10 2.76
C ALA A 1 15.33 12.46 2.93
N LYS A 2 14.35 12.77 2.07
CA LYS A 2 13.04 12.11 2.10
C LYS A 2 13.29 10.63 1.77
N MET A 3 13.12 9.73 2.74
CA MET A 3 13.19 8.29 2.44
C MET A 3 12.17 7.99 1.33
N ALA A 4 12.55 7.17 0.36
CA ALA A 4 11.60 6.66 -0.61
C ALA A 4 10.41 6.03 0.14
N ALA A 5 9.18 6.35 -0.26
CA ALA A 5 7.96 5.95 0.42
C ALA A 5 7.91 4.42 0.68
N ALA A 6 8.39 3.62 -0.28
CA ALA A 6 8.48 2.15 -0.24
C ALA A 6 9.37 1.54 0.87
N ALA A 7 10.11 2.36 1.62
CA ALA A 7 11.07 1.90 2.62
C ALA A 7 10.63 2.19 4.06
N ARG A 8 9.50 2.90 4.28
CA ARG A 8 9.13 3.37 5.61
C ARG A 8 8.69 2.23 6.52
N ILE A 9 7.77 1.37 6.07
CA ILE A 9 7.28 0.25 6.88
C ILE A 9 8.44 -0.70 7.21
N LYS A 10 9.24 -1.07 6.19
CA LYS A 10 10.40 -1.96 6.36
C LYS A 10 11.40 -1.41 7.38
N SER A 11 11.72 -0.11 7.31
CA SER A 11 12.65 0.52 8.25
C SER A 11 12.15 0.53 9.69
N LEU A 12 10.84 0.79 9.90
CA LEU A 12 10.24 0.74 11.24
C LEU A 12 10.33 -0.68 11.82
N LEU A 13 9.94 -1.68 11.03
CA LEU A 13 9.97 -3.09 11.47
C LEU A 13 11.39 -3.59 11.75
N GLN A 14 12.37 -3.24 10.90
CA GLN A 14 13.78 -3.55 11.14
C GLN A 14 14.31 -2.93 12.44
N GLY A 15 13.81 -1.74 12.80
CA GLY A 15 14.15 -1.07 14.06
C GLY A 15 13.37 -1.58 15.28
N GLY A 16 12.56 -2.63 15.15
CA GLY A 16 11.70 -3.15 16.23
C GLY A 16 10.58 -2.18 16.63
N LYS A 17 10.21 -1.25 15.74
CA LYS A 17 9.15 -0.25 15.97
C LYS A 17 7.83 -0.73 15.39
N VAL A 18 6.75 -0.18 15.93
CA VAL A 18 5.39 -0.38 15.40
C VAL A 18 5.22 0.41 14.11
N ALA A 19 4.76 -0.25 13.05
CA ALA A 19 4.27 0.38 11.83
C ALA A 19 2.74 0.41 11.87
N ARG A 20 2.15 1.60 11.75
CA ARG A 20 0.69 1.77 11.73
C ARG A 20 0.21 1.83 10.29
N VAL A 21 -0.70 0.95 9.91
CA VAL A 21 -1.20 0.87 8.52
C VAL A 21 -2.70 0.96 8.48
N PHE A 22 -3.24 1.63 7.47
CA PHE A 22 -4.69 1.73 7.24
C PHE A 22 -5.11 0.71 6.17
N ASN A 23 -6.15 -0.09 6.43
CA ASN A 23 -6.66 -1.05 5.45
C ASN A 23 -7.62 -0.39 4.45
N CYS A 24 -7.40 -0.63 3.17
CA CYS A 24 -8.26 -0.26 2.06
C CYS A 24 -8.72 -1.53 1.34
N GLY A 25 -9.90 -2.04 1.68
CA GLY A 25 -10.54 -3.19 1.02
C GLY A 25 -11.51 -2.78 -0.08
N GLN A 26 -12.81 -3.00 0.14
CA GLN A 26 -13.87 -2.71 -0.83
C GLN A 26 -14.02 -1.22 -1.16
N PHE A 27 -13.54 -0.35 -0.28
CA PHE A 27 -13.54 1.09 -0.48
C PHE A 27 -12.10 1.57 -0.77
N LEU A 28 -11.65 1.32 -2.00
CA LEU A 28 -10.37 1.81 -2.49
C LEU A 28 -10.59 3.07 -3.34
N SER A 29 -10.03 4.19 -2.89
CA SER A 29 -10.01 5.44 -3.65
C SER A 29 -8.78 6.25 -3.29
N HIS A 30 -8.12 6.83 -4.29
CA HIS A 30 -6.97 7.71 -4.08
C HIS A 30 -7.31 8.88 -3.12
N LYS A 31 -8.52 9.45 -3.22
CA LYS A 31 -8.98 10.52 -2.32
C LYS A 31 -8.97 10.08 -0.86
N PHE A 32 -9.36 8.84 -0.61
CA PHE A 32 -9.39 8.29 0.73
C PHE A 32 -7.98 8.05 1.27
N VAL A 33 -7.05 7.61 0.42
CA VAL A 33 -5.62 7.51 0.76
C VAL A 33 -5.05 8.88 1.15
N GLU A 34 -5.37 9.94 0.39
CA GLU A 34 -4.94 11.31 0.71
C GLU A 34 -5.55 11.80 2.03
N ILE A 35 -6.84 11.53 2.29
CA ILE A 35 -7.49 11.85 3.56
C ILE A 35 -6.78 11.16 4.74
N VAL A 36 -6.48 9.87 4.62
CA VAL A 36 -5.74 9.11 5.63
C VAL A 36 -4.36 9.73 5.87
N ALA A 37 -3.66 10.12 4.80
CA ALA A 37 -2.35 10.75 4.90
C ALA A 37 -2.40 12.12 5.59
N HIS A 38 -3.38 12.95 5.23
CA HIS A 38 -3.58 14.29 5.81
C HIS A 38 -4.03 14.24 7.26
N HIS A 39 -4.90 13.29 7.62
CA HIS A 39 -5.25 13.05 9.02
C HIS A 39 -4.00 12.65 9.83
N GLY A 40 -3.09 11.91 9.20
CA GLY A 40 -1.83 11.48 9.80
C GLY A 40 -2.02 10.32 10.79
N GLY A 41 -0.91 9.93 11.43
CA GLY A 41 -0.86 8.82 12.38
C GLY A 41 -0.62 7.44 11.75
N TYR A 42 -0.52 7.37 10.41
CA TYR A 42 -0.24 6.15 9.66
C TYR A 42 1.12 6.24 8.95
N ASP A 43 1.76 5.10 8.80
CA ASP A 43 3.03 4.91 8.10
C ASP A 43 2.83 4.35 6.69
N GLY A 44 1.64 3.80 6.40
CA GLY A 44 1.29 3.34 5.08
C GLY A 44 -0.16 2.87 4.94
N VAL A 45 -0.50 2.46 3.72
CA VAL A 45 -1.79 1.84 3.40
C VAL A 45 -1.62 0.38 3.00
N PHE A 46 -2.59 -0.41 3.39
CA PHE A 46 -2.71 -1.82 3.11
C PHE A 46 -3.89 -2.03 2.15
N ILE A 47 -3.63 -2.36 0.89
CA ILE A 47 -4.66 -2.60 -0.13
C ILE A 47 -5.05 -4.08 -0.14
N ASP A 48 -6.30 -4.39 0.15
CA ASP A 48 -6.75 -5.76 0.34
C ASP A 48 -7.47 -6.33 -0.88
N GLN A 49 -6.72 -6.95 -1.79
CA GLN A 49 -7.30 -7.63 -2.95
C GLN A 49 -7.73 -9.07 -2.65
N GLU A 50 -7.38 -9.62 -1.48
CA GLU A 50 -7.83 -10.96 -1.07
C GLU A 50 -9.33 -10.97 -0.73
N HIS A 51 -9.81 -9.97 0.02
CA HIS A 51 -11.23 -9.83 0.36
C HIS A 51 -11.97 -8.77 -0.48
N ALA A 52 -11.25 -7.96 -1.28
CA ALA A 52 -11.84 -7.08 -2.27
C ALA A 52 -11.22 -7.29 -3.67
N PRO A 53 -11.48 -8.44 -4.31
CA PRO A 53 -10.87 -8.81 -5.59
C PRO A 53 -11.31 -7.92 -6.77
N GLY A 54 -12.32 -7.07 -6.59
CA GLY A 54 -12.83 -6.17 -7.62
C GLY A 54 -11.94 -4.96 -7.93
N ASN A 55 -10.89 -4.71 -7.13
CA ASN A 55 -9.97 -3.60 -7.33
C ASN A 55 -9.06 -3.87 -8.53
N SER A 56 -9.13 -3.03 -9.56
CA SER A 56 -8.34 -3.15 -10.79
C SER A 56 -6.86 -2.77 -10.57
N ALA A 57 -6.01 -3.08 -11.55
CA ALA A 57 -4.60 -2.64 -11.53
C ALA A 57 -4.48 -1.11 -11.47
N MET A 58 -5.37 -0.39 -12.16
CA MET A 58 -5.40 1.07 -12.15
C MET A 58 -5.80 1.64 -10.78
N ASP A 59 -6.68 0.96 -10.04
CA ASP A 59 -7.04 1.38 -8.68
C ASP A 59 -5.85 1.25 -7.73
N VAL A 60 -5.07 0.16 -7.87
CA VAL A 60 -3.81 -0.04 -7.13
C VAL A 60 -2.79 1.02 -7.50
N GLU A 61 -2.62 1.31 -8.78
CA GLU A 61 -1.69 2.34 -9.27
C GLU A 61 -2.01 3.72 -8.71
N LEU A 62 -3.28 4.15 -8.79
CA LEU A 62 -3.72 5.44 -8.25
C LEU A 62 -3.57 5.51 -6.73
N ALA A 63 -3.85 4.42 -6.01
CA ALA A 63 -3.69 4.36 -4.56
C ALA A 63 -2.20 4.42 -4.15
N ALA A 64 -1.34 3.69 -4.84
CA ALA A 64 0.11 3.69 -4.61
C ALA A 64 0.72 5.07 -4.93
N LEU A 65 0.27 5.70 -6.03
CA LEU A 65 0.66 7.06 -6.38
C LEU A 65 0.27 8.06 -5.29
N ALA A 66 -0.98 8.03 -4.82
CA ALA A 66 -1.47 8.90 -3.77
C ALA A 66 -0.72 8.71 -2.43
N ALA A 67 -0.45 7.45 -2.06
CA ALA A 67 0.33 7.13 -0.87
C ALA A 67 1.75 7.71 -0.98
N SER A 68 2.44 7.44 -2.09
CA SER A 68 3.80 7.92 -2.36
C SER A 68 3.89 9.46 -2.35
N ALA A 69 2.95 10.13 -3.04
CA ALA A 69 2.87 11.59 -3.09
C ALA A 69 2.71 12.19 -1.68
N SER A 70 1.95 11.50 -0.82
CA SER A 70 1.66 11.92 0.56
C SER A 70 2.67 11.43 1.59
N GLY A 71 3.73 10.71 1.19
CA GLY A 71 4.77 10.19 2.08
C GLY A 71 4.38 8.95 2.89
N LEU A 72 3.29 8.28 2.50
CA LEU A 72 2.88 6.98 3.02
C LEU A 72 3.51 5.84 2.20
N ASP A 73 3.85 4.75 2.87
CA ASP A 73 4.18 3.49 2.20
C ASP A 73 2.90 2.79 1.71
N SER A 74 3.02 1.81 0.81
CA SER A 74 1.87 1.00 0.38
C SER A 74 2.26 -0.44 0.10
N PHE A 75 1.38 -1.37 0.44
CA PHE A 75 1.50 -2.77 0.04
C PHE A 75 0.14 -3.38 -0.25
N VAL A 76 0.14 -4.45 -1.05
CA VAL A 76 -1.08 -5.15 -1.48
C VAL A 76 -1.10 -6.55 -0.89
N ARG A 77 -2.23 -6.95 -0.29
CA ARG A 77 -2.48 -8.36 0.04
C ARG A 77 -3.20 -9.03 -1.12
N ARG A 78 -2.69 -10.19 -1.53
CA ARG A 78 -3.32 -11.05 -2.53
C ARG A 78 -2.84 -12.48 -2.29
N PRO A 79 -3.65 -13.52 -2.59
CA PRO A 79 -3.17 -14.89 -2.51
C PRO A 79 -1.97 -15.15 -3.44
N ALA A 80 -0.96 -15.88 -2.95
CA ALA A 80 0.23 -16.28 -3.71
C ALA A 80 -0.07 -17.45 -4.68
N THR A 81 -0.90 -17.21 -5.71
CA THR A 81 -1.29 -18.27 -6.64
C THR A 81 -0.22 -18.59 -7.67
N ASP A 82 0.50 -17.56 -8.14
CA ASP A 82 1.51 -17.66 -9.19
C ASP A 82 2.40 -16.41 -9.22
N TYR A 83 3.39 -16.42 -10.11
CA TYR A 83 4.33 -15.31 -10.26
C TYR A 83 3.66 -14.02 -10.75
N ALA A 84 2.73 -14.12 -11.71
CA ALA A 84 2.10 -12.95 -12.28
C ALA A 84 1.22 -12.23 -11.24
N THR A 85 0.51 -12.99 -10.41
CA THR A 85 -0.30 -12.43 -9.33
C THR A 85 0.56 -11.78 -8.24
N ALA A 86 1.77 -12.28 -7.99
CA ALA A 86 2.74 -11.66 -7.08
C ALA A 86 3.38 -10.38 -7.66
N MET A 87 3.63 -10.34 -8.97
CA MET A 87 4.33 -9.21 -9.62
C MET A 87 3.42 -8.03 -9.94
N ALA A 88 2.18 -8.28 -10.35
CA ALA A 88 1.27 -7.23 -10.81
C ALA A 88 1.11 -6.05 -9.82
N PRO A 89 1.01 -6.25 -8.48
CA PRO A 89 1.00 -5.13 -7.53
C PRO A 89 2.27 -4.27 -7.56
N LEU A 90 3.43 -4.90 -7.72
CA LEU A 90 4.73 -4.21 -7.74
C LEU A 90 4.89 -3.40 -9.03
N GLU A 91 4.44 -3.96 -10.15
CA GLU A 91 4.39 -3.26 -11.45
C GLU A 91 3.42 -2.07 -11.43
N ALA A 92 2.32 -2.17 -10.67
CA ALA A 92 1.41 -1.05 -10.40
C ALA A 92 1.98 -0.03 -9.38
N GLY A 93 3.19 -0.21 -8.87
CA GLY A 93 3.87 0.77 -8.01
C GLY A 93 3.70 0.57 -6.51
N ALA A 94 3.12 -0.55 -6.06
CA ALA A 94 3.10 -0.88 -4.63
C ALA A 94 4.53 -1.08 -4.08
N GLY A 95 4.78 -0.65 -2.85
CA GLY A 95 6.07 -0.82 -2.16
C GLY A 95 6.35 -2.25 -1.68
N GLY A 96 5.32 -3.11 -1.69
CA GLY A 96 5.43 -4.51 -1.31
C GLY A 96 4.14 -5.31 -1.53
N VAL A 97 4.25 -6.60 -1.21
CA VAL A 97 3.15 -7.57 -1.26
C VAL A 97 3.07 -8.34 0.05
N LEU A 98 1.85 -8.74 0.42
CA LEU A 98 1.54 -9.62 1.53
C LEU A 98 0.79 -10.84 0.97
N PHE A 99 1.20 -12.02 1.40
CA PHE A 99 0.58 -13.30 1.03
C PHE A 99 -0.02 -13.97 2.26
#